data_AF-A0A382VP27-F1
#
_entry.id   AF-A0A382VP27-F1
#
_cell.length_a   1.000
_cell.length_b   1.000
_cell.length_c   1.000
_cell.angle_alpha   90.00
_cell.angle_beta   90.00
_cell.angle_gamma   90.00
#
_symmetry.space_group_name_H-M   'P 1'
#
loop_
_entity.id
_entity.type
_entity.pdbx_description
1 polymer ?
#
loop_
_entity_poly.entity_id
_entity_poly.type
_entity_poly.pdbx_seq_one_letter_code
_entity_poly.pdbx_strand_id
1 'polypeptide(L)'
;SVILEVAAAEYDVITVDTGTLTFTSQVSGGFPTEAFKTISVSGSDDVVADTGTDTLTLAAAGALTIATTAGSDTVTFTGTGAANAFKTIVVSGQSDVVADAVTDTLTLVAGTNMAITTAAGSDTVTFTNTQAAGATVDDATALAIALG
;
A
#
# COMPACT_ATOMS: atom_id res chain seq x y z
N SER A 1 25.06 43.33 -50.10
CA SER A 1 25.62 42.23 -49.31
C SER A 1 25.62 42.66 -47.85
N VAL A 2 24.92 41.97 -46.96
CA VAL A 2 25.01 42.23 -45.52
C VAL A 2 26.19 41.41 -45.01
N ILE A 3 27.22 42.07 -44.46
CA ILE A 3 28.36 41.42 -43.84
C ILE A 3 28.06 41.38 -42.34
N LEU A 4 27.87 40.18 -41.79
CA LEU A 4 27.79 39.96 -40.35
C LEU A 4 29.19 39.62 -39.85
N GLU A 5 29.82 40.56 -39.16
CA GLU A 5 31.14 40.35 -38.57
C GLU A 5 30.99 39.66 -37.21
N VAL A 6 31.34 38.38 -37.15
CA VAL A 6 31.46 37.65 -35.89
C VAL A 6 32.96 37.63 -35.54
N ALA A 7 33.32 38.41 -34.53
CA ALA A 7 34.71 38.56 -34.13
C ALA A 7 35.24 37.30 -33.42
N ALA A 8 36.04 36.48 -34.10
CA ALA A 8 37.29 35.89 -33.59
C ALA A 8 38.03 35.11 -34.69
N ALA A 9 39.35 35.37 -34.75
CA ALA A 9 40.46 34.75 -35.49
C ALA A 9 40.19 33.58 -36.47
N GLU A 10 40.70 33.74 -37.69
CA GLU A 10 40.69 32.80 -38.83
C GLU A 10 39.31 32.52 -39.43
N TYR A 11 39.04 33.21 -40.55
CA TYR A 11 37.74 33.25 -41.21
C TYR A 11 37.33 31.89 -41.79
N ASP A 12 36.39 31.21 -41.12
CA ASP A 12 35.44 30.35 -41.82
C ASP A 12 34.57 31.25 -42.72
N VAL A 13 34.88 31.30 -44.01
CA VAL A 13 34.13 32.12 -44.97
C VAL A 13 32.85 31.38 -45.35
N ILE A 14 31.73 31.75 -44.73
CA ILE A 14 30.41 31.29 -45.17
C ILE A 14 29.98 32.15 -46.36
N THR A 15 30.15 31.63 -47.57
CA THR A 15 29.69 32.28 -48.81
C THR A 15 28.25 31.85 -49.11
N VAL A 16 27.33 32.80 -49.20
CA VAL A 16 25.93 32.55 -49.60
C VAL A 16 25.68 33.17 -50.96
N ASP A 17 25.79 32.38 -52.01
CA ASP A 17 25.35 32.81 -53.35
C ASP A 17 23.87 32.49 -53.51
N THR A 18 23.06 33.55 -53.72
CA THR A 18 21.65 33.61 -54.14
C THR A 18 20.62 32.62 -53.57
N GLY A 19 20.95 31.83 -52.55
CA GLY A 19 20.09 30.87 -51.86
C GLY A 19 19.96 31.08 -50.35
N THR A 20 19.12 30.26 -49.70
CA THR A 20 18.87 30.29 -48.24
C THR A 20 20.11 29.86 -47.45
N LEU A 21 20.48 30.66 -46.45
CA LEU A 21 21.50 30.30 -45.48
C LEU A 21 20.91 29.31 -44.46
N THR A 22 21.30 28.04 -44.54
CA THR A 22 20.81 26.98 -43.63
C THR A 22 21.89 26.61 -42.63
N PHE A 23 21.66 26.90 -41.34
CA PHE A 23 22.44 26.31 -40.26
C PHE A 23 21.95 24.89 -40.02
N THR A 24 22.57 23.90 -40.66
CA THR A 24 22.28 22.50 -40.38
C THR A 24 23.01 22.09 -39.09
N SER A 25 22.33 22.30 -37.96
CA SER A 25 22.61 21.78 -36.62
C SER A 25 23.21 22.77 -35.62
N GLN A 26 22.53 23.01 -34.50
CA GLN A 26 23.08 23.74 -33.34
C GLN A 26 23.17 22.90 -32.06
N VAL A 27 23.06 21.57 -32.15
CA VAL A 27 23.49 20.70 -31.05
C VAL A 27 24.28 19.53 -31.63
N SER A 28 25.61 19.64 -31.59
CA SER A 28 26.56 18.54 -31.85
C SER A 28 26.40 17.36 -30.87
N GLY A 29 25.46 17.40 -29.94
CA GLY A 29 25.21 16.33 -28.98
C GLY A 29 23.89 15.59 -29.15
N GLY A 30 23.03 15.99 -30.10
CA GLY A 30 21.62 15.57 -30.08
C GLY A 30 20.90 16.04 -28.81
N PHE A 31 19.57 15.97 -28.77
CA PHE A 31 18.91 15.91 -27.47
C PHE A 31 19.29 14.57 -26.83
N PRO A 32 19.50 14.47 -25.50
CA PRO A 32 19.74 13.17 -24.88
C PRO A 32 18.63 12.21 -25.34
N THR A 33 19.02 11.16 -26.04
CA THR A 33 18.09 10.16 -26.59
C THR A 33 17.63 9.16 -25.55
N GLU A 34 18.14 9.26 -24.32
CA GLU A 34 17.82 8.32 -23.25
C GLU A 34 16.32 8.33 -22.94
N ALA A 35 15.73 7.15 -22.83
CA ALA A 35 14.32 6.99 -22.49
C ALA A 35 13.97 7.65 -21.13
N PHE A 36 14.89 7.58 -20.17
CA PHE A 36 14.88 8.30 -18.88
C PHE A 36 16.33 8.51 -18.42
N LYS A 37 16.61 9.45 -17.50
CA LYS A 37 17.99 9.64 -16.98
C LYS A 37 18.27 8.81 -15.74
N THR A 38 17.61 9.14 -14.63
CA THR A 38 17.79 8.45 -13.35
C THR A 38 16.49 8.51 -12.57
N ILE A 39 16.09 7.37 -12.01
CA ILE A 39 15.04 7.28 -10.99
C ILE A 39 15.73 6.86 -9.70
N SER A 40 15.73 7.77 -8.72
CA SER A 40 16.37 7.55 -7.43
C SER A 40 15.31 7.38 -6.34
N VAL A 41 15.53 6.39 -5.47
CA VAL A 41 14.75 6.17 -4.26
C VAL A 41 15.73 6.09 -3.09
N SER A 42 15.53 6.91 -2.07
CA SER A 42 16.42 6.93 -0.90
C SER A 42 16.52 5.55 -0.26
N GLY A 43 17.75 5.05 -0.07
CA GLY A 43 18.02 3.73 0.49
C GLY A 43 18.04 2.57 -0.52
N SER A 44 17.86 2.84 -1.81
CA SER A 44 17.98 1.88 -2.90
C SER A 44 19.09 2.29 -3.87
N ASP A 45 19.48 1.37 -4.75
CA ASP A 45 20.30 1.70 -5.91
C ASP A 45 19.47 2.54 -6.91
N ASP A 46 20.14 3.45 -7.61
CA ASP A 46 19.54 4.25 -8.67
C ASP A 46 19.23 3.40 -9.90
N VAL A 47 18.06 3.61 -10.51
CA VAL A 47 17.75 3.04 -11.83
C VAL A 47 18.16 4.06 -12.88
N VAL A 48 19.19 3.74 -13.66
CA VAL A 48 19.81 4.61 -14.68
C VAL A 48 19.59 3.99 -16.04
N ALA A 49 19.34 4.81 -17.07
CA ALA A 49 19.28 4.28 -18.43
C ALA A 49 20.68 3.93 -18.96
N ASP A 50 20.84 2.72 -19.48
CA ASP A 50 22.12 2.22 -20.00
C ASP A 50 22.29 2.48 -21.51
N THR A 51 21.18 2.71 -22.23
CA THR A 51 21.18 2.98 -23.68
C THR A 51 20.06 3.94 -24.09
N GLY A 52 20.19 4.50 -25.30
CA GLY A 52 19.16 5.37 -25.88
C GLY A 52 17.79 4.72 -26.04
N THR A 53 17.69 3.39 -26.00
CA THR A 53 16.42 2.66 -25.99
C THR A 53 16.39 1.73 -24.78
N ASP A 54 16.28 2.31 -23.59
CA ASP A 54 16.17 1.55 -22.35
C ASP A 54 14.72 1.40 -21.86
N THR A 55 14.47 0.41 -21.00
CA THR A 55 13.16 0.08 -20.44
C THR A 55 13.20 0.06 -18.93
N LEU A 56 12.38 0.91 -18.30
CA LEU A 56 12.08 0.79 -16.88
C LEU A 56 11.12 -0.39 -16.65
N THR A 57 11.57 -1.43 -15.98
CA THR A 57 10.71 -2.55 -15.55
C THR A 57 10.18 -2.30 -14.14
N LEU A 58 8.85 -2.27 -13.99
CA LEU A 58 8.19 -2.17 -12.69
C LEU A 58 7.91 -3.58 -12.14
N ALA A 59 8.64 -3.98 -11.10
CA ALA A 59 8.44 -5.27 -10.44
C ALA A 59 7.54 -5.11 -9.21
N ALA A 60 6.50 -5.93 -9.12
CA ALA A 60 5.64 -5.99 -7.96
C ALA A 60 6.23 -6.90 -6.87
N ALA A 61 5.98 -6.61 -5.59
CA ALA A 61 6.44 -7.42 -4.47
C ALA A 61 5.42 -7.45 -3.33
N GLY A 62 5.39 -8.55 -2.57
CA GLY A 62 4.47 -8.73 -1.45
C GLY A 62 3.00 -8.68 -1.87
N ALA A 63 2.22 -7.82 -1.20
CA ALA A 63 0.79 -7.62 -1.48
C ALA A 63 0.52 -6.56 -2.57
N LEU A 64 1.55 -6.11 -3.29
CA LEU A 64 1.37 -5.15 -4.38
C LEU A 64 1.16 -5.90 -5.71
N THR A 65 0.17 -5.46 -6.48
CA THR A 65 -0.01 -5.80 -7.89
C THR A 65 0.23 -4.56 -8.74
N ILE A 66 0.94 -4.71 -9.86
CA ILE A 66 1.17 -3.66 -10.85
C ILE A 66 0.55 -4.12 -12.17
N ALA A 67 -0.30 -3.30 -12.76
CA ALA A 67 -0.97 -3.59 -14.03
C ALA A 67 -0.86 -2.41 -14.98
N THR A 68 -0.80 -2.69 -16.29
CA THR A 68 -0.77 -1.68 -17.34
C THR A 68 -1.98 -1.82 -18.24
N THR A 69 -2.61 -0.70 -18.61
CA THR A 69 -3.70 -0.67 -19.59
C THR A 69 -3.29 0.25 -20.74
N ALA A 70 -2.85 -0.36 -21.84
CA ALA A 70 -2.34 0.39 -23.00
C ALA A 70 -3.41 1.26 -23.67
N GLY A 71 -4.68 0.85 -23.67
CA GLY A 71 -5.76 1.64 -24.28
C GLY A 71 -6.06 2.97 -23.57
N SER A 72 -5.62 3.12 -22.32
CA SER A 72 -5.79 4.34 -21.53
C SER A 72 -4.46 4.95 -21.06
N ASP A 73 -3.33 4.40 -21.51
CA ASP A 73 -1.98 4.79 -21.10
C ASP A 73 -1.80 4.87 -19.56
N THR A 74 -2.37 3.90 -18.83
CA THR A 74 -2.32 3.89 -17.36
C THR A 74 -1.46 2.76 -16.80
N VAL A 75 -0.69 3.07 -15.76
CA VAL A 75 -0.11 2.10 -14.83
C VAL A 75 -0.88 2.16 -13.52
N THR A 76 -1.41 1.04 -13.07
CA THR A 76 -2.20 0.93 -11.83
C THR A 76 -1.43 0.13 -10.79
N PHE A 77 -1.34 0.69 -9.59
CA PHE A 77 -0.81 0.04 -8.40
C PHE A 77 -1.96 -0.34 -7.49
N THR A 78 -2.06 -1.61 -7.11
CA THR A 78 -3.11 -2.09 -6.21
C THR A 78 -2.47 -2.84 -5.05
N GLY A 79 -2.66 -2.34 -3.83
CA GLY A 79 -2.29 -3.08 -2.63
C GLY A 79 -3.43 -4.01 -2.20
N THR A 80 -3.18 -5.31 -2.12
CA THR A 80 -4.08 -6.29 -1.53
C THR A 80 -3.91 -6.39 0.00
N GLY A 81 -3.39 -5.33 0.62
CA GLY A 81 -3.00 -5.26 2.03
C GLY A 81 -4.15 -5.34 3.05
N ALA A 82 -5.30 -5.89 2.69
CA ALA A 82 -6.31 -6.27 3.66
C ALA A 82 -5.78 -7.50 4.40
N ALA A 83 -5.04 -7.29 5.49
CA ALA A 83 -4.80 -8.35 6.47
C ALA A 83 -6.12 -8.68 7.16
N ASN A 84 -6.33 -9.94 7.52
CA ASN A 84 -7.48 -10.33 8.32
C ASN A 84 -7.50 -9.49 9.61
N ALA A 85 -8.67 -8.96 9.99
CA ALA A 85 -8.83 -8.19 11.23
C ALA A 85 -8.38 -8.97 12.49
N PHE A 86 -8.49 -10.30 12.44
CA PHE A 86 -7.87 -11.25 13.35
C PHE A 86 -7.36 -12.46 12.56
N LYS A 87 -6.26 -13.09 13.00
CA LYS A 87 -5.71 -14.29 12.33
C LYS A 87 -6.24 -15.58 12.95
N THR A 88 -5.98 -15.77 14.24
CA THR A 88 -6.39 -16.95 15.00
C THR A 88 -6.64 -16.55 16.45
N ILE A 89 -7.78 -16.97 17.00
CA ILE A 89 -8.08 -16.90 18.42
C ILE A 89 -7.98 -18.32 18.97
N VAL A 90 -7.01 -18.54 19.85
CA VAL A 90 -6.75 -19.84 20.48
C VAL A 90 -7.36 -19.84 21.87
N VAL A 91 -8.20 -20.83 22.15
CA VAL A 91 -8.72 -21.10 23.49
C VAL A 91 -8.30 -22.51 23.87
N SER A 92 -7.57 -22.66 24.98
CA SER A 92 -7.05 -23.95 25.42
C SER A 92 -8.18 -24.99 25.56
N GLY A 93 -8.01 -26.13 24.92
CA GLY A 93 -8.98 -27.23 24.93
C GLY A 93 -10.10 -27.13 23.89
N GLN A 94 -10.16 -26.04 23.11
CA GLN A 94 -11.11 -25.85 22.01
C GLN A 94 -10.39 -25.89 20.65
N SER A 95 -11.16 -26.05 19.58
CA SER A 95 -10.67 -25.75 18.24
C SER A 95 -10.42 -24.25 18.09
N ASP A 96 -9.37 -23.92 17.33
CA ASP A 96 -9.04 -22.55 17.00
C ASP A 96 -10.14 -21.88 16.17
N VAL A 97 -10.39 -20.60 16.44
CA VAL A 97 -11.20 -19.75 15.57
C VAL A 97 -10.25 -19.04 14.61
N VAL A 98 -10.23 -19.47 13.36
CA VAL A 98 -9.35 -18.95 12.30
C VAL A 98 -10.20 -18.12 11.35
N ALA A 99 -9.68 -16.96 10.93
CA ALA A 99 -10.35 -16.16 9.90
C ALA A 99 -10.18 -16.82 8.52
N ASP A 100 -11.30 -17.09 7.85
CA ASP A 100 -11.33 -17.74 6.53
C ASP A 100 -11.20 -16.73 5.37
N ALA A 101 -11.45 -15.45 5.65
CA ALA A 101 -11.35 -14.37 4.68
C ALA A 101 -10.92 -13.04 5.32
N VAL A 102 -10.54 -12.08 4.48
CA VAL A 102 -10.15 -10.74 4.93
C VAL A 102 -11.30 -9.95 5.57
N THR A 103 -12.54 -10.25 5.17
CA THR A 103 -13.78 -9.67 5.73
C THR A 103 -14.56 -10.66 6.61
N ASP A 104 -13.86 -11.56 7.30
CA ASP A 104 -14.51 -12.55 8.15
C ASP A 104 -15.12 -11.92 9.43
N THR A 105 -16.12 -12.59 10.00
CA THR A 105 -16.87 -12.11 11.17
C THR A 105 -16.73 -13.08 12.34
N LEU A 106 -16.14 -12.61 13.44
CA LEU A 106 -16.19 -13.33 14.72
C LEU A 106 -17.60 -13.21 15.32
N THR A 107 -18.31 -14.33 15.43
CA THR A 107 -19.60 -14.39 16.13
C THR A 107 -19.41 -14.89 17.55
N LEU A 108 -19.81 -14.09 18.54
CA LEU A 108 -19.79 -14.43 19.96
C LEU A 108 -21.20 -14.81 20.40
N VAL A 109 -21.37 -16.01 20.96
CA VAL A 109 -22.67 -16.51 21.43
C VAL A 109 -22.63 -16.66 22.95
N ALA A 110 -23.56 -16.00 23.64
CA ALA A 110 -23.69 -16.12 25.08
C ALA A 110 -24.26 -17.50 25.47
N GLY A 111 -23.58 -18.20 26.38
CA GLY A 111 -24.06 -19.44 26.98
C GLY A 111 -24.99 -19.21 28.18
N THR A 112 -25.39 -20.30 28.83
CA THR A 112 -26.17 -20.23 30.08
C THR A 112 -25.42 -19.46 31.16
N ASN A 113 -26.13 -18.62 31.91
CA ASN A 113 -25.59 -17.76 32.97
C ASN A 113 -24.48 -16.79 32.51
N MET A 114 -24.46 -16.44 31.22
CA MET A 114 -23.53 -15.46 30.65
C MET A 114 -24.32 -14.38 29.91
N ALA A 115 -23.90 -13.13 30.05
CA ALA A 115 -24.26 -12.05 29.14
C ALA A 115 -23.01 -11.57 28.42
N ILE A 116 -23.13 -11.36 27.11
CA ILE A 116 -22.10 -10.72 26.28
C ILE A 116 -22.70 -9.42 25.76
N THR A 117 -22.06 -8.30 26.09
CA THR A 117 -22.48 -6.97 25.61
C THR A 117 -21.35 -6.31 24.84
N THR A 118 -21.70 -5.45 23.89
CA THR A 118 -20.74 -4.72 23.06
C THR A 118 -21.01 -3.23 23.13
N ALA A 119 -19.95 -2.43 23.04
CA ALA A 119 -20.03 -0.99 22.87
C ALA A 119 -19.14 -0.57 21.70
N ALA A 120 -19.75 -0.44 20.51
CA ALA A 120 -19.04 -0.13 19.26
C ALA A 120 -18.34 1.24 19.27
N GLY A 121 -18.79 2.19 20.09
CA GLY A 121 -18.14 3.51 20.19
C GLY A 121 -16.78 3.49 20.92
N SER A 122 -16.52 2.47 21.72
CA SER A 122 -15.26 2.28 22.46
C SER A 122 -14.55 0.99 22.08
N ASP A 123 -15.06 0.25 21.09
CA ASP A 123 -14.55 -1.04 20.64
C ASP A 123 -14.37 -2.06 21.78
N THR A 124 -15.37 -2.15 22.67
CA THR A 124 -15.33 -3.09 23.82
C THR A 124 -16.35 -4.22 23.71
N VAL A 125 -15.93 -5.40 24.19
CA VAL A 125 -16.79 -6.57 24.42
C VAL A 125 -16.68 -6.92 25.91
N THR A 126 -17.81 -7.00 26.61
CA THR A 126 -17.87 -7.32 28.04
C THR A 126 -18.54 -8.67 28.26
N PHE A 127 -17.95 -9.50 29.11
CA PHE A 127 -18.48 -10.78 29.55
C PHE A 127 -18.91 -10.67 31.01
N THR A 128 -20.19 -10.93 31.29
CA THR A 128 -20.77 -10.84 32.63
C THR A 128 -21.39 -12.16 33.02
N ASN A 129 -20.96 -12.70 34.17
CA ASN A 129 -21.65 -13.82 34.79
C ASN A 129 -23.00 -13.33 35.33
N THR A 130 -24.09 -13.95 34.88
CA THR A 130 -25.46 -13.61 35.30
C THR A 130 -26.01 -14.55 36.36
N GLN A 131 -25.24 -15.55 36.79
CA GLN A 131 -25.58 -16.34 37.96
C GLN A 131 -25.47 -15.48 39.21
N ALA A 132 -26.53 -15.49 40.03
CA ALA A 132 -26.48 -14.89 41.34
C ALA A 132 -25.31 -15.51 42.13
N ALA A 133 -24.45 -14.67 42.70
CA ALA A 133 -23.48 -15.12 43.69
C ALA A 133 -24.26 -15.92 44.73
N GLY A 134 -23.84 -17.17 44.97
CA GLY A 134 -24.66 -18.17 45.64
C GLY A 134 -25.42 -17.59 46.82
N ALA A 135 -26.75 -17.77 46.83
CA ALA A 135 -27.48 -17.63 48.06
C ALA A 135 -26.82 -18.61 49.03
N THR A 136 -25.95 -18.10 49.90
CA THR A 136 -25.63 -18.81 51.13
C THR A 136 -26.99 -19.10 51.71
N VAL A 137 -27.36 -20.38 51.80
CA VAL A 137 -28.48 -20.77 52.64
C VAL A 137 -28.10 -20.20 54.00
N ASP A 138 -28.73 -19.07 54.37
CA ASP A 138 -28.54 -18.52 55.70
C ASP A 138 -28.90 -19.66 56.64
N ASP A 139 -27.96 -20.05 57.51
CA ASP A 139 -28.13 -21.17 58.43
C ASP A 139 -29.43 -21.00 59.24
N ALA A 140 -29.91 -19.76 59.41
CA ALA A 140 -31.22 -19.46 59.98
C ALA A 140 -32.42 -20.07 59.20
N THR A 141 -32.35 -20.13 57.86
CA THR A 141 -33.37 -20.75 57.01
C THR A 141 -33.29 -22.27 57.00
N ALA A 142 -32.09 -22.85 57.07
CA ALA A 142 -31.90 -24.29 57.21
C ALA A 142 -32.36 -24.78 58.60
N LEU A 143 -32.08 -24.01 59.65
CA LEU A 143 -32.53 -24.27 61.02
C LEU A 143 -34.07 -24.15 61.15
N ALA A 144 -34.70 -23.19 60.44
CA ALA A 144 -36.16 -23.06 60.43
C ALA A 144 -36.88 -24.26 59.80
N ILE A 145 -36.30 -24.88 58.75
CA ILE A 145 -36.84 -26.10 58.13
C ILE A 145 -36.54 -27.36 58.97
N ALA A 146 -35.44 -27.35 59.74
CA ALA A 146 -35.09 -28.45 60.63
C ALA A 146 -35.89 -28.46 61.95
N LEU A 147 -36.52 -27.34 62.33
CA LEU A 147 -37.29 -27.17 63.57
C LEU A 147 -38.79 -26.92 63.36
N GLY A 148 -39.30 -26.97 62.12
CA GLY A 148 -40.72 -26.74 61.81
C GLY A 148 -41.21 -27.53 60.61
#